data_AF-A0A7C7MH84-F1
#
_entry.id   AF-A0A7C7MH84-F1
#
_cell.length_a   1.000
_cell.length_b   1.000
_cell.length_c   1.000
_cell.angle_alpha   90.00
_cell.angle_beta   90.00
_cell.angle_gamma   90.00
#
_symmetry.space_group_name_H-M   'P 1'
#
loop_
_entity.id
_entity.type
_entity.pdbx_description
1 polymer ?
#
loop_
_entity_poly.entity_id
_entity_poly.type
_entity_poly.pdbx_seq_one_letter_code
_entity_poly.pdbx_strand_id
1 'polypeptide(L)'
;MKHLAVKLLFFIGYLLIFILIGCDYPTDSEADFQEDLLLILYMDNPDDGSLYLVDYPQKDCDRISFYTSVKYLTTPATRVFWTLPDGNTLYDQNSPITEPTINYFTYSKDDGSGEEIIYLNENMLNDTLTVIGCLNEDYCKSLEFIVK
;
A
#
# COMPACT_ATOMS: atom_id res chain seq x y z
N MET A 1 -29.28 55.49 -36.43
CA MET A 1 -28.82 55.32 -35.02
C MET A 1 -29.78 54.51 -34.14
N LYS A 2 -31.12 54.66 -34.23
CA LYS A 2 -32.08 53.90 -33.40
C LYS A 2 -32.04 52.37 -33.56
N HIS A 3 -31.81 51.85 -34.78
CA HIS A 3 -31.73 50.40 -35.03
C HIS A 3 -30.49 49.71 -34.43
N LEU A 4 -29.40 50.44 -34.19
CA LEU A 4 -28.18 49.87 -33.61
C LEU A 4 -28.33 49.67 -32.10
N ALA A 5 -29.00 50.62 -31.42
CA ALA A 5 -29.29 50.55 -29.99
C ALA A 5 -30.21 49.37 -29.62
N VAL A 6 -31.22 49.08 -30.46
CA VAL A 6 -32.13 47.94 -30.23
C VAL A 6 -31.40 46.61 -30.38
N LYS A 7 -30.50 46.48 -31.37
CA LYS A 7 -29.68 45.26 -31.53
C LYS A 7 -28.68 45.07 -30.38
N LEU A 8 -28.13 46.17 -29.85
CA LEU A 8 -27.22 46.13 -28.70
C LEU A 8 -27.94 45.71 -27.41
N LEU A 9 -29.17 46.19 -27.20
CA LEU A 9 -30.02 45.78 -26.07
C LEU A 9 -30.39 44.30 -26.12
N PHE A 10 -30.70 43.76 -27.30
CA PHE A 10 -30.93 42.32 -27.47
C PHE A 10 -29.67 41.49 -27.22
N PHE A 11 -28.49 41.95 -27.66
CA PHE A 11 -27.22 41.27 -27.40
C PHE A 11 -26.83 41.27 -25.92
N ILE A 12 -27.03 42.38 -25.21
CA ILE A 12 -26.77 42.50 -23.77
C ILE A 12 -27.73 41.61 -22.97
N GLY A 13 -29.01 41.56 -23.37
CA GLY A 13 -30.00 40.68 -22.75
C GLY A 13 -29.63 39.20 -22.92
N TYR A 14 -29.15 38.80 -24.10
CA TYR A 14 -28.73 37.42 -24.36
C TYR A 14 -27.45 37.05 -23.58
N LEU A 15 -26.50 37.98 -23.45
CA LEU A 15 -25.27 37.79 -22.68
C LEU A 15 -25.53 37.62 -21.17
N LEU A 16 -26.54 38.31 -20.61
CA LEU A 16 -26.91 38.21 -19.20
C LEU A 16 -27.58 36.86 -18.86
N ILE A 17 -28.26 36.23 -19.82
CA ILE A 17 -28.89 34.91 -19.64
C ILE A 17 -27.83 33.80 -19.53
N PHE A 18 -26.70 33.91 -20.23
CA PHE A 18 -25.60 32.94 -20.14
C PHE A 18 -24.86 32.96 -18.80
N ILE A 19 -24.87 34.08 -18.07
CA ILE A 19 -24.18 34.20 -16.78
C ILE A 19 -24.98 33.56 -15.63
N LEU A 20 -26.29 33.38 -15.80
CA LEU A 20 -27.16 32.80 -14.77
C LEU A 20 -27.27 31.27 -14.84
N ILE A 21 -26.72 30.63 -15.88
CA ILE A 21 -26.56 29.18 -15.96
C ILE A 21 -25.12 28.84 -15.53
N GLY A 22 -24.75 29.28 -14.34
CA GLY A 22 -23.67 28.60 -13.63
C GLY A 22 -24.23 27.26 -13.18
N CYS A 23 -23.66 26.15 -13.66
CA CYS A 23 -23.90 24.87 -13.02
C CYS A 23 -23.47 25.02 -11.57
N ASP A 24 -24.43 24.97 -10.65
CA ASP A 24 -24.19 24.65 -9.27
C ASP A 24 -23.47 23.30 -9.31
N TYR A 25 -22.15 23.30 -9.14
CA TYR A 25 -21.45 22.06 -8.86
C TYR A 25 -22.05 21.61 -7.53
N PRO A 26 -22.66 20.41 -7.45
CA PRO A 26 -22.97 19.87 -6.15
C PRO A 26 -21.67 19.94 -5.38
N THR A 27 -21.67 20.73 -4.30
CA THR A 27 -20.64 20.61 -3.29
C THR A 27 -20.98 19.28 -2.67
N ASP A 28 -20.49 18.19 -3.28
CA ASP A 28 -20.51 16.88 -2.68
C ASP A 28 -19.78 17.11 -1.37
N SER A 29 -20.56 17.23 -0.30
CA SER A 29 -20.05 17.09 1.05
C SER A 29 -19.18 15.84 1.00
N GLU A 30 -17.95 15.93 1.48
CA GLU A 30 -17.14 14.79 1.86
C GLU A 30 -17.92 14.00 2.92
N ALA A 31 -18.96 13.30 2.49
CA ALA A 31 -19.48 12.16 3.16
C ALA A 31 -18.34 11.18 3.09
N ASP A 32 -17.63 11.09 4.20
CA ASP A 32 -16.66 10.07 4.56
C ASP A 32 -17.17 8.71 4.06
N PHE A 33 -16.85 8.38 2.82
CA PHE A 33 -16.98 7.03 2.29
C PHE A 33 -15.85 6.27 2.97
N GLN A 34 -16.06 5.92 4.24
CA GLN A 34 -15.31 4.88 4.88
C GLN A 34 -15.75 3.58 4.18
N GLU A 35 -15.18 3.32 2.99
CA GLU A 35 -15.14 1.97 2.48
C GLU A 35 -14.61 1.11 3.62
N ASP A 36 -15.29 0.00 3.93
CA ASP A 36 -14.84 -0.95 4.95
C ASP A 36 -13.49 -1.52 4.50
N LEU A 37 -12.41 -0.82 4.86
CA LEU A 37 -11.05 -1.18 4.48
C LEU A 37 -10.71 -2.51 5.15
N LEU A 38 -10.58 -3.55 4.34
CA LEU A 38 -10.18 -4.88 4.77
C LEU A 38 -8.70 -5.07 4.47
N LEU A 39 -7.89 -5.30 5.49
CA LEU A 39 -6.55 -5.85 5.33
C LEU A 39 -6.30 -6.84 6.47
N ILE A 40 -6.00 -8.08 6.11
CA ILE A 40 -5.64 -9.16 7.04
C ILE A 40 -4.27 -9.66 6.61
N LEU A 41 -3.32 -9.72 7.54
CA LEU A 41 -1.99 -10.27 7.33
C LEU A 41 -1.88 -11.63 8.04
N TYR A 42 -1.22 -12.59 7.41
CA TYR A 42 -0.97 -13.91 7.99
C TYR A 42 0.25 -14.58 7.36
N MET A 43 0.77 -15.62 8.01
CA MET A 43 1.79 -16.50 7.44
C MET A 43 1.30 -17.95 7.50
N ASP A 44 1.82 -18.81 6.62
CA ASP A 44 1.57 -20.25 6.70
C ASP A 44 2.42 -20.96 7.76
N ASN A 45 3.40 -20.22 8.32
CA ASN A 45 4.30 -20.69 9.36
C ASN A 45 3.55 -21.06 10.64
N PRO A 46 4.05 -22.03 11.43
CA PRO A 46 3.49 -22.31 12.74
C PRO A 46 3.72 -21.10 13.66
N ASP A 47 2.74 -20.81 14.53
CA ASP A 47 2.90 -19.85 15.61
C ASP A 47 3.10 -20.56 16.97
N ASP A 48 3.74 -19.89 17.91
CA ASP A 48 3.91 -20.37 19.29
C ASP A 48 2.79 -19.90 20.25
N GLY A 49 1.67 -19.42 19.70
CA GLY A 49 0.60 -18.74 20.42
C GLY A 49 0.84 -17.24 20.61
N SER A 50 2.00 -16.71 20.22
CA SER A 50 2.31 -15.28 20.23
C SER A 50 2.86 -14.77 18.91
N LEU A 51 3.79 -15.48 18.29
CA LEU A 51 4.50 -15.07 17.08
C LEU A 51 4.60 -16.22 16.08
N TYR A 52 4.61 -15.87 14.79
CA TYR A 52 4.96 -16.82 13.73
C TYR A 52 6.45 -17.20 13.81
N LEU A 53 6.75 -18.47 13.55
CA LEU A 53 8.09 -19.03 13.60
C LEU A 53 8.62 -19.30 12.18
N VAL A 54 9.69 -18.61 11.81
CA VAL A 54 10.37 -18.80 10.52
C VAL A 54 11.67 -19.54 10.75
N ASP A 55 11.71 -20.81 10.37
CA ASP A 55 12.92 -21.63 10.45
C ASP A 55 13.89 -21.24 9.33
N TYR A 56 14.97 -20.57 9.69
CA TYR A 56 16.07 -20.26 8.78
C TYR A 56 16.93 -21.52 8.59
N PRO A 57 17.24 -21.91 7.36
CA PRO A 57 17.99 -23.14 7.11
C PRO A 57 19.38 -23.07 7.76
N GLN A 58 19.71 -24.10 8.56
CA GLN A 58 21.04 -24.22 9.17
C GLN A 58 22.16 -24.24 8.12
N LYS A 59 23.32 -23.70 8.53
CA LYS A 59 24.58 -23.44 7.81
C LYS A 59 25.22 -24.58 6.98
N ASP A 60 24.55 -25.70 6.77
CA ASP A 60 25.08 -26.82 5.98
C ASP A 60 24.98 -26.61 4.46
N CYS A 61 24.38 -25.49 4.03
CA CYS A 61 24.43 -25.04 2.65
C CYS A 61 25.09 -23.66 2.63
N ASP A 62 25.92 -23.37 1.64
CA ASP A 62 26.52 -22.05 1.34
C ASP A 62 25.46 -20.96 0.99
N ARG A 63 24.30 -20.98 1.65
CA ARG A 63 23.15 -20.09 1.45
C ARG A 63 23.26 -18.90 2.39
N ILE A 64 23.62 -17.77 1.80
CA ILE A 64 23.75 -16.47 2.44
C ILE A 64 22.38 -15.81 2.65
N SER A 65 21.34 -16.28 1.96
CA SER A 65 19.98 -15.73 2.01
C SER A 65 18.88 -16.79 1.94
N PHE A 66 17.76 -16.50 2.60
CA PHE A 66 16.54 -17.32 2.67
C PHE A 66 15.30 -16.46 2.41
N TYR A 67 14.21 -17.08 1.97
CA TYR A 67 12.97 -16.38 1.63
C TYR A 67 11.85 -16.86 2.54
N THR A 68 11.13 -15.92 3.13
CA THR A 68 9.83 -16.15 3.75
C THR A 68 8.78 -15.25 3.11
N SER A 69 7.52 -15.39 3.49
CA SER A 69 6.47 -14.54 2.95
C SER A 69 5.38 -14.22 3.96
N VAL A 70 4.87 -12.99 3.87
CA VAL A 70 3.63 -12.58 4.53
C VAL A 70 2.53 -12.54 3.48
N LYS A 71 1.48 -13.30 3.74
CA LYS A 71 0.28 -13.31 2.91
C LYS A 71 -0.72 -12.30 3.42
N TYR A 72 -1.59 -11.88 2.53
CA TYR A 72 -2.66 -10.97 2.89
C TYR A 72 -3.97 -11.25 2.16
N LEU A 73 -5.06 -10.79 2.78
CA LEU A 73 -6.39 -10.70 2.21
C LEU A 73 -6.89 -9.27 2.32
N THR A 74 -7.39 -8.74 1.21
CA THR A 74 -7.98 -7.40 1.09
C THR A 74 -9.04 -7.43 -0.02
N THR A 75 -9.52 -6.28 -0.47
CA THR A 75 -10.40 -6.19 -1.64
C THR A 75 -9.62 -6.48 -2.93
N PRO A 76 -10.26 -7.00 -4.00
CA PRO A 76 -9.58 -7.29 -5.26
C PRO A 76 -8.91 -6.07 -5.91
N ALA A 77 -7.80 -6.30 -6.62
CA ALA A 77 -7.02 -5.28 -7.33
C ALA A 77 -6.52 -4.11 -6.45
N THR A 78 -6.42 -4.33 -5.15
CA THR A 78 -5.98 -3.35 -4.16
C THR A 78 -4.47 -3.38 -4.02
N ARG A 79 -3.87 -2.20 -4.03
CA ARG A 79 -2.45 -2.00 -3.76
C ARG A 79 -2.19 -2.00 -2.26
N VAL A 80 -1.22 -2.80 -1.82
CA VAL A 80 -0.72 -2.79 -0.45
C VAL A 80 0.73 -2.31 -0.46
N PHE A 81 1.04 -1.30 0.34
CA PHE A 81 2.39 -0.80 0.54
C PHE A 81 3.05 -1.52 1.70
N TRP A 82 4.32 -1.89 1.54
CA TRP A 82 5.04 -2.68 2.54
C TRP A 82 6.18 -1.89 3.17
N THR A 83 6.38 -2.13 4.46
CA THR A 83 7.52 -1.62 5.22
C THR A 83 8.01 -2.72 6.16
N LEU A 84 9.33 -2.88 6.24
CA LEU A 84 10.02 -3.74 7.19
C LEU A 84 10.97 -2.86 8.02
N PRO A 85 10.49 -2.25 9.12
CA PRO A 85 11.28 -1.28 9.89
C PRO A 85 12.57 -1.88 10.46
N ASP A 86 12.50 -3.16 10.84
CA ASP A 86 13.60 -3.91 11.47
C ASP A 86 14.56 -4.53 10.42
N GLY A 87 14.30 -4.29 9.13
CA GLY A 87 15.11 -4.78 8.02
C GLY A 87 16.45 -4.04 7.93
N ASN A 88 17.52 -4.63 8.46
CA ASN A 88 18.87 -4.09 8.28
C ASN A 88 19.32 -4.13 6.81
N THR A 89 20.08 -3.12 6.40
CA THR A 89 20.78 -3.03 5.10
C THR A 89 21.68 -4.25 4.88
N LEU A 90 21.58 -4.91 3.73
CA LEU A 90 22.46 -6.01 3.34
C LEU A 90 23.86 -5.46 3.01
N TYR A 91 24.89 -5.99 3.66
CA TYR A 91 26.30 -5.72 3.31
C TYR A 91 26.92 -7.00 2.73
N ASP A 92 27.24 -6.99 1.44
CA ASP A 92 28.13 -7.97 0.82
C ASP A 92 29.37 -7.27 0.24
N GLN A 93 30.55 -7.83 0.51
CA GLN A 93 31.86 -7.52 -0.08
C GLN A 93 32.07 -6.08 -0.62
N ASN A 94 32.20 -5.11 0.28
CA ASN A 94 32.59 -3.71 0.00
C ASN A 94 31.63 -2.89 -0.89
N SER A 95 30.39 -3.34 -1.12
CA SER A 95 29.35 -2.51 -1.70
C SER A 95 28.00 -2.78 -1.03
N PRO A 96 27.29 -1.75 -0.53
CA PRO A 96 25.95 -1.97 0.00
C PRO A 96 25.06 -2.45 -1.15
N ILE A 97 24.64 -3.72 -1.09
CA ILE A 97 23.53 -4.19 -1.91
C ILE A 97 22.29 -3.64 -1.22
N THR A 98 21.84 -2.47 -1.67
CA THR A 98 20.56 -1.89 -1.29
C THR A 98 19.42 -2.62 -2.02
N GLU A 99 19.39 -3.95 -1.96
CA GLU A 99 18.18 -4.68 -2.33
C GLU A 99 17.23 -4.55 -1.15
N PRO A 100 16.04 -3.96 -1.36
CA PRO A 100 15.11 -3.82 -0.26
C PRO A 100 14.69 -5.22 0.18
N THR A 101 14.71 -5.45 1.48
CA THR A 101 14.37 -6.73 2.12
C THR A 101 12.95 -7.22 1.77
N ILE A 102 12.13 -6.33 1.20
CA ILE A 102 10.78 -6.49 0.73
C ILE A 102 10.54 -5.59 -0.49
N ASN A 103 9.55 -5.88 -1.33
CA ASN A 103 9.06 -4.95 -2.34
C ASN A 103 8.35 -3.76 -1.70
N TYR A 104 8.29 -2.62 -2.39
CA TYR A 104 7.59 -1.43 -1.87
C TYR A 104 6.07 -1.58 -1.86
N PHE A 105 5.50 -2.34 -2.81
CA PHE A 105 4.08 -2.64 -2.84
C PHE A 105 3.77 -3.93 -3.63
N THR A 106 2.59 -4.49 -3.39
CA THR A 106 1.97 -5.55 -4.20
C THR A 106 0.53 -5.19 -4.54
N TYR A 107 -0.05 -5.87 -5.55
CA TYR A 107 -1.47 -5.80 -5.85
C TYR A 107 -2.13 -7.14 -5.50
N SER A 108 -3.29 -7.09 -4.85
CA SER A 108 -4.11 -8.29 -4.65
C SER A 108 -4.63 -8.82 -5.98
N LYS A 109 -4.85 -10.14 -6.01
CA LYS A 109 -5.51 -10.85 -7.09
C LYS A 109 -7.01 -10.56 -7.12
N ASP A 110 -7.70 -11.13 -8.10
CA ASP A 110 -9.15 -11.01 -8.27
C ASP A 110 -9.97 -11.55 -7.08
N ASP A 111 -9.39 -12.43 -6.27
CA ASP A 111 -9.99 -12.96 -5.04
C ASP A 111 -9.60 -12.16 -3.78
N GLY A 112 -8.84 -11.07 -3.94
CA GLY A 112 -8.36 -10.24 -2.83
C GLY A 112 -7.12 -10.77 -2.12
N SER A 113 -6.61 -11.96 -2.50
CA SER A 113 -5.40 -12.53 -1.91
C SER A 113 -4.13 -11.95 -2.52
N GLY A 114 -3.05 -11.90 -1.74
CA GLY A 114 -1.73 -11.61 -2.23
C GLY A 114 -0.64 -12.06 -1.25
N GLU A 115 0.60 -11.81 -1.63
CA GLU A 115 1.79 -12.25 -0.91
C GLU A 115 2.92 -11.23 -1.10
N GLU A 116 3.60 -10.89 -0.01
CA GLU A 116 4.84 -10.14 0.00
C GLU A 116 5.99 -11.08 0.38
N ILE A 117 7.06 -11.04 -0.41
CA ILE A 117 8.25 -11.89 -0.22
C ILE A 117 9.28 -11.12 0.60
N ILE A 118 9.76 -11.75 1.66
CA ILE A 118 10.74 -11.18 2.58
C ILE A 118 12.05 -11.95 2.45
N TYR A 119 13.12 -11.21 2.23
CA TYR A 119 14.48 -11.72 2.11
C TYR A 119 15.14 -11.73 3.50
N LEU A 120 15.49 -12.89 4.02
CA LEU A 120 16.14 -13.05 5.32
C LEU A 120 17.63 -13.37 5.14
N ASN A 121 18.44 -12.91 6.10
CA ASN A 121 19.87 -13.19 6.18
C ASN A 121 20.28 -13.61 7.61
N GLU A 122 21.52 -14.06 7.76
CA GLU A 122 22.06 -14.56 9.03
C GLU A 122 22.00 -13.52 10.17
N ASN A 123 22.11 -12.23 9.88
CA ASN A 123 22.07 -11.18 10.92
C ASN A 123 20.67 -10.98 11.51
N MET A 124 19.63 -11.59 10.93
CA MET A 124 18.26 -11.55 11.43
C MET A 124 17.92 -12.78 12.28
N LEU A 125 18.86 -13.72 12.45
CA LEU A 125 18.65 -14.90 13.29
C LEU A 125 18.40 -14.52 14.75
N ASN A 126 17.36 -15.11 15.34
CA ASN A 126 16.85 -14.85 16.70
C ASN A 126 16.30 -13.44 16.92
N ASP A 127 16.08 -12.67 15.85
CA ASP A 127 15.38 -11.39 15.91
C ASP A 127 13.89 -11.56 15.59
N THR A 128 13.08 -10.75 16.25
CA THR A 128 11.67 -10.54 15.90
C THR A 128 11.59 -9.42 14.88
N LEU A 129 11.01 -9.71 13.72
CA LEU A 129 10.83 -8.77 12.63
C LEU A 129 9.35 -8.38 12.52
N THR A 130 9.11 -7.09 12.28
CA THR A 130 7.77 -6.53 12.05
C THR A 130 7.57 -6.19 10.59
N VAL A 131 6.56 -6.79 9.95
CA VAL A 131 6.12 -6.40 8.59
C VAL A 131 4.86 -5.56 8.71
N ILE A 132 4.85 -4.42 8.02
CA ILE A 132 3.73 -3.49 8.00
C ILE A 132 3.19 -3.42 6.56
N GLY A 133 1.90 -3.70 6.41
CA GLY A 133 1.15 -3.52 5.16
C GLY A 133 0.14 -2.39 5.29
N CYS A 134 0.13 -1.45 4.36
CA CYS A 134 -0.76 -0.28 4.37
C CYS A 134 -1.56 -0.17 3.07
N LEU A 135 -2.86 0.12 3.18
CA LEU A 135 -3.69 0.45 2.01
C LEU A 135 -3.60 1.93 1.64
N ASN A 136 -3.41 2.77 2.65
CA ASN A 136 -3.18 4.21 2.57
C ASN A 136 -2.43 4.67 3.83
N GLU A 137 -2.21 5.97 3.98
CA GLU A 137 -1.46 6.55 5.10
C GLU A 137 -2.13 6.31 6.48
N ASP A 138 -3.45 6.11 6.50
CA ASP A 138 -4.25 6.01 7.73
C ASP A 138 -4.64 4.57 8.09
N TYR A 139 -4.45 3.62 7.18
CA TYR A 139 -4.87 2.23 7.35
C TYR A 139 -3.75 1.24 7.10
N CYS A 140 -3.08 0.87 8.18
CA CYS A 140 -2.00 -0.11 8.22
C CYS A 140 -2.31 -1.27 9.16
N LYS A 141 -1.74 -2.44 8.83
CA LYS A 141 -1.69 -3.62 9.69
C LYS A 141 -0.25 -4.08 9.82
N SER A 142 0.08 -4.65 10.97
CA SER A 142 1.38 -5.25 11.22
C SER A 142 1.26 -6.72 11.56
N LEU A 143 2.31 -7.47 11.24
CA LEU A 143 2.50 -8.86 11.61
C LEU A 143 3.94 -9.04 12.07
N GLU A 144 4.13 -9.71 13.20
CA GLU A 144 5.43 -10.01 13.77
C GLU A 144 5.76 -11.49 13.61
N PHE A 145 7.03 -11.79 13.34
CA PHE A 145 7.55 -13.16 13.30
C PHE A 145 8.99 -13.19 13.81
N ILE A 146 9.41 -14.34 14.33
CA ILE A 146 10.78 -14.57 14.80
C ILE A 146 11.51 -15.52 13.85
N VAL A 147 12.75 -15.19 13.52
CA VAL A 147 13.62 -16.04 12.70
C VAL A 147 14.42 -16.95 13.63
N LYS A 148 14.40 -18.27 13.40
CA LYS A 148 15.09 -19.27 14.23
C LYS A 148 16.13 -20.06 13.46
#